data_AF-R6Y8I8-F1
#
_entry.id   AF-R6Y8I8-F1
#
_cell.length_a   1.000
_cell.length_b   1.000
_cell.length_c   1.000
_cell.angle_alpha   90.00
_cell.angle_beta   90.00
_cell.angle_gamma   90.00
#
_symmetry.space_group_name_H-M   'P 1'
#
loop_
_entity.id
_entity.type
_entity.pdbx_description
1 polymer ?
#
loop_
_entity_poly.entity_id
_entity_poly.type
_entity_poly.pdbx_seq_one_letter_code
_entity_poly.pdbx_strand_id
1 'polypeptide(L)'
;MSHPQALSQCSEYLEAHGLRPIQWSNTAAAARYVAQEAPAGVAAICSQEAAREYGLTILEEGIQNEAENTTRFILISREAILPQDAGKISLCFALPHVTGSLSGVLQRFAMAGLNLTKIESRPLPGRNFEYDFYLDFTGNLHQPATLELICALQEELPRFSFLGNYSER
;
A
#
# COMPACT_ATOMS: atom_id res chain seq x y z
N MET A 1 -2.64 12.08 22.35
CA MET A 1 -2.29 10.65 22.46
C MET A 1 -2.57 9.96 21.13
N SER A 2 -1.66 9.15 20.58
CA SER A 2 -1.89 8.34 19.38
C SER A 2 -0.76 7.36 19.06
N HIS A 3 -0.86 6.63 17.95
CA HIS A 3 0.24 5.84 17.38
C HIS A 3 1.45 6.73 17.07
N PRO A 4 2.72 6.27 17.27
CA PRO A 4 3.91 7.09 17.00
C PRO A 4 3.94 7.70 15.60
N GLN A 5 3.47 6.96 14.57
CA GLN A 5 3.39 7.49 13.21
C GLN A 5 2.39 8.63 13.08
N ALA A 6 1.21 8.52 13.70
CA ALA A 6 0.20 9.57 13.65
C ALA A 6 0.66 10.83 14.39
N LEU A 7 1.36 10.67 15.52
CA LEU A 7 1.98 11.78 16.25
C LEU A 7 3.06 12.47 15.41
N SER A 8 3.90 11.70 14.70
CA SER A 8 4.90 12.26 13.79
C SER A 8 4.27 12.97 12.59
N GLN A 9 3.13 12.48 12.10
CA GLN A 9 2.41 13.08 10.99
C GLN A 9 1.59 14.33 11.38
N CYS A 10 1.48 14.65 12.67
CA CYS A 10 0.78 15.85 13.17
C CYS A 10 1.71 16.71 14.05
N SER A 11 3.03 16.56 13.90
CA SER A 11 4.01 17.19 14.78
C SER A 11 3.95 18.71 14.77
N GLU A 12 3.69 19.31 13.61
CA GLU A 12 3.63 20.77 13.44
C GLU A 12 2.47 21.36 14.23
N TYR A 13 1.30 20.73 14.14
CA TYR A 13 0.12 21.11 14.91
C TYR A 13 0.37 20.99 16.42
N LEU A 14 0.99 19.89 16.86
CA LEU A 14 1.30 19.67 18.27
C LEU A 14 2.28 20.72 18.83
N GLU A 15 3.33 21.05 18.07
CA GLU A 15 4.33 22.04 18.46
C GLU A 15 3.72 23.45 18.53
N ALA A 16 2.96 23.85 17.51
CA ALA A 16 2.31 25.16 17.44
C ALA A 16 1.37 25.43 18.63
N HIS A 17 0.76 24.38 19.18
CA HIS A 17 -0.15 24.46 20.31
C HIS A 17 0.49 24.10 21.66
N GLY A 18 1.80 23.81 21.70
CA GLY A 18 2.50 23.42 22.93
C GLY A 18 1.99 22.10 23.53
N LEU A 19 1.42 21.22 22.71
CA LEU A 19 0.82 19.95 23.14
C LEU A 19 1.88 18.85 23.22
N ARG A 20 1.89 18.12 24.35
CA ARG A 20 2.84 17.01 24.55
C ARG A 20 2.35 15.72 23.89
N PRO A 21 3.13 15.07 23.00
CA PRO A 21 2.77 13.79 22.43
C PRO A 21 2.82 12.67 23.48
N ILE A 22 1.80 11.79 23.46
CA ILE A 22 1.72 10.59 24.31
C ILE A 22 1.55 9.39 23.37
N GLN A 23 2.54 8.51 23.34
CA GLN A 23 2.53 7.32 22.48
C GLN A 23 1.52 6.29 22.98
N TRP A 24 0.83 5.64 22.04
CA TRP A 24 -0.14 4.60 22.30
C TRP A 24 -0.08 3.51 21.23
N SER A 25 -0.73 2.38 21.48
CA SER A 25 -0.64 1.18 20.64
C SER A 25 -1.17 1.38 19.22
N ASN A 26 -2.27 2.12 19.05
CA ASN A 26 -2.78 2.58 17.76
C ASN A 26 -3.75 3.77 17.93
N THR A 27 -4.18 4.38 16.82
CA THR A 27 -5.07 5.55 16.77
C THR A 27 -6.45 5.28 17.37
N ALA A 28 -7.09 4.15 17.01
CA ALA A 28 -8.41 3.79 17.50
C ALA A 28 -8.42 3.43 18.99
N ALA A 29 -7.39 2.73 19.47
CA ALA A 29 -7.22 2.39 20.87
C ALA A 29 -6.97 3.65 21.74
N ALA A 30 -6.31 4.67 21.19
CA ALA A 30 -6.14 5.96 21.86
C ALA A 30 -7.48 6.69 21.99
N ALA A 31 -8.30 6.70 20.93
CA ALA A 31 -9.65 7.26 20.96
C ALA A 31 -10.52 6.54 22.01
N ARG A 32 -10.55 5.21 21.98
CA ARG A 32 -11.29 4.40 22.95
C ARG A 32 -10.87 4.69 24.39
N TYR A 33 -9.57 4.79 24.65
CA TYR A 33 -9.04 5.08 25.98
C TYR A 33 -9.49 6.45 26.49
N VAL A 34 -9.38 7.49 25.65
CA VAL A 34 -9.83 8.85 26.00
C VAL A 34 -11.34 8.88 26.25
N ALA A 35 -12.13 8.16 25.48
CA ALA A 35 -13.58 8.07 25.66
C ALA A 35 -13.99 7.37 26.96
N GLN A 36 -13.27 6.31 27.35
CA GLN A 36 -13.62 5.49 28.52
C GLN A 36 -13.12 6.10 29.84
N GLU A 37 -11.88 6.55 29.88
CA GLU A 37 -11.24 7.00 31.12
C GLU A 37 -11.39 8.52 31.35
N ALA A 38 -11.78 9.26 30.31
CA ALA A 38 -11.89 10.72 30.32
C ALA A 38 -10.76 11.45 31.08
N PRO A 39 -9.47 11.15 30.80
CA PRO A 39 -8.38 11.75 31.54
C PRO A 39 -8.31 13.26 31.28
N ALA A 40 -8.26 14.05 32.35
CA ALA A 40 -8.25 15.50 32.25
C ALA A 40 -7.06 16.01 31.42
N GLY A 41 -7.32 16.90 30.47
CA GLY A 41 -6.30 17.52 29.62
C GLY A 41 -5.70 16.60 28.55
N VAL A 42 -6.32 15.45 28.27
CA VAL A 42 -5.84 14.50 27.25
C VAL A 42 -6.82 14.42 26.09
N ALA A 43 -6.30 14.56 24.88
CA ALA A 43 -7.03 14.33 23.63
C ALA A 43 -6.39 13.21 22.81
N ALA A 44 -7.16 12.59 21.91
CA ALA A 44 -6.70 11.57 20.98
C ALA A 44 -6.56 12.16 19.57
N ILE A 45 -5.50 11.78 18.84
CA ILE A 45 -5.44 11.95 17.38
C ILE A 45 -5.90 10.63 16.77
N CYS A 46 -7.02 10.64 16.04
CA CYS A 46 -7.65 9.46 15.47
C CYS A 46 -8.45 9.81 14.21
N SER A 47 -9.00 8.80 13.54
CA SER A 47 -9.87 9.03 12.38
C SER A 47 -11.25 9.54 12.81
N GLN A 48 -11.96 10.18 11.88
CA GLN A 48 -13.31 10.68 12.13
C GLN A 48 -14.28 9.54 12.48
N GLU A 49 -14.09 8.36 11.90
CA GLU A 49 -14.86 7.14 12.19
C GLU A 49 -14.66 6.70 13.63
N ALA A 50 -13.42 6.65 14.11
CA ALA A 50 -13.14 6.27 15.51
C ALA A 50 -13.73 7.28 16.50
N ALA A 51 -13.65 8.59 16.20
CA ALA A 51 -14.28 9.61 17.04
C ALA A 51 -15.81 9.39 17.14
N ARG A 52 -16.48 9.12 16.02
CA ARG A 52 -17.93 8.82 16.00
C ARG A 52 -18.26 7.53 16.73
N GLU A 53 -17.50 6.46 16.50
CA GLU A 53 -17.71 5.15 17.11
C GLU A 53 -17.66 5.22 18.65
N TYR A 54 -16.70 5.97 19.19
CA TYR A 54 -16.52 6.11 20.63
C TYR A 54 -17.23 7.32 21.25
N GLY A 55 -18.05 8.05 20.48
CA GLY A 55 -18.81 9.21 20.98
C GLY A 55 -17.95 10.40 21.40
N LEU A 56 -16.76 10.57 20.81
CA LEU A 56 -15.87 11.70 21.06
C LEU A 56 -16.28 12.93 20.24
N THR A 57 -16.08 14.11 20.84
CA THR A 57 -16.18 15.38 20.13
C THR A 57 -14.88 15.66 19.38
N ILE A 58 -15.00 15.97 18.08
CA ILE A 58 -13.87 16.39 17.26
C ILE A 58 -13.56 17.85 17.58
N LEU A 59 -12.33 18.11 18.04
CA LEU A 59 -11.88 19.47 18.38
C LEU A 59 -11.40 20.24 17.13
N GLU A 60 -10.69 19.55 16.24
CA GLU A 60 -10.16 20.11 14.99
C GLU A 60 -9.95 18.99 13.97
N GLU A 61 -10.19 19.29 12.69
CA GLU A 61 -10.00 18.36 11.56
C GLU A 61 -8.80 18.81 10.72
N GLY A 62 -8.16 17.88 10.00
CA GLY A 62 -7.08 18.24 9.07
C GLY A 62 -5.76 18.66 9.71
N ILE A 63 -5.46 18.16 10.91
CA ILE A 63 -4.27 18.54 11.71
C ILE A 63 -2.96 17.85 11.28
N GLN A 64 -3.00 17.02 10.23
CA GLN A 64 -1.80 16.38 9.69
C GLN A 64 -0.91 17.39 8.95
N ASN A 65 0.41 17.18 9.02
CA ASN A 65 1.41 18.02 8.34
C ASN A 65 1.21 18.01 6.83
N GLU A 66 0.94 16.84 6.24
CA GLU A 66 0.76 16.66 4.80
C GLU A 66 -0.71 16.38 4.46
N ALA A 67 -1.34 17.31 3.75
CA ALA A 67 -2.75 17.21 3.38
C ALA A 67 -3.04 16.04 2.43
N GLU A 68 -2.08 15.66 1.58
CA GLU A 68 -2.22 14.61 0.56
C GLU A 68 -1.72 13.22 1.02
N ASN A 69 -1.99 12.86 2.28
CA ASN A 69 -1.65 11.53 2.78
C ASN A 69 -2.72 10.50 2.37
N THR A 70 -2.44 9.72 1.32
CA THR A 70 -3.34 8.65 0.84
C THR A 70 -2.80 7.25 1.15
N THR A 71 -3.69 6.33 1.53
CA THR A 71 -3.37 4.90 1.68
C THR A 71 -4.05 4.10 0.58
N ARG A 72 -3.28 3.36 -0.21
CA ARG A 72 -3.79 2.44 -1.23
C ARG A 72 -4.17 1.10 -0.58
N PHE A 73 -5.42 0.68 -0.76
CA PHE A 73 -5.92 -0.62 -0.30
C PHE A 73 -6.12 -1.55 -1.49
N ILE A 74 -5.98 -2.86 -1.26
CA ILE A 74 -6.22 -3.91 -2.26
C ILE A 74 -7.27 -4.86 -1.67
N LEU A 75 -8.33 -5.14 -2.43
CA LEU A 75 -9.33 -6.15 -2.09
C LEU A 75 -8.94 -7.47 -2.74
N ILE A 76 -8.83 -8.53 -1.93
CA ILE A 76 -8.35 -9.84 -2.37
C ILE A 76 -9.49 -10.85 -2.28
N SER A 77 -9.67 -11.64 -3.33
CA SER A 77 -10.59 -12.79 -3.38
C SER A 77 -9.80 -14.08 -3.56
N ARG A 78 -10.36 -15.19 -3.07
CA ARG A 78 -9.82 -16.54 -3.36
C ARG A 78 -10.10 -16.95 -4.82
N GLU A 79 -11.24 -16.53 -5.35
CA GLU A 79 -11.65 -16.85 -6.72
C GLU A 79 -11.07 -15.81 -7.69
N ALA A 80 -10.63 -16.29 -8.86
CA ALA A 80 -10.17 -15.41 -9.92
C ALA A 80 -11.36 -14.65 -10.52
N ILE A 81 -11.33 -13.33 -10.36
CA ILE A 81 -12.30 -12.42 -10.96
C ILE A 81 -11.52 -11.58 -11.99
N LEU A 82 -11.95 -11.62 -13.25
CA LEU A 82 -11.29 -10.94 -14.36
C LEU A 82 -12.27 -9.96 -15.03
N PRO A 83 -12.48 -8.76 -14.46
CA PRO A 83 -13.39 -7.77 -15.02
C PRO A 83 -13.00 -7.39 -16.45
N GLN A 84 -14.00 -7.11 -17.30
CA GLN A 84 -13.76 -6.70 -18.69
C GLN A 84 -13.11 -5.32 -18.77
N ASP A 85 -13.43 -4.43 -17.83
CA ASP A 85 -12.95 -3.05 -17.72
C ASP A 85 -11.65 -2.92 -16.90
N ALA A 86 -11.01 -4.04 -16.54
CA ALA A 86 -9.80 -4.02 -15.74
C ALA A 86 -8.67 -3.26 -16.46
N GLY A 87 -7.95 -2.42 -15.72
CA GLY A 87 -6.93 -1.52 -16.28
C GLY A 87 -5.54 -1.71 -15.68
N LYS A 88 -5.41 -2.51 -14.61
CA LYS A 88 -4.16 -2.75 -13.90
C LYS A 88 -3.93 -4.23 -13.66
N ILE A 89 -2.69 -4.67 -13.83
CA ILE A 89 -2.25 -6.04 -13.57
C ILE A 89 -1.13 -6.00 -12.54
N SER A 90 -1.20 -6.90 -11.56
CA SER A 90 -0.14 -7.12 -10.57
C SER A 90 0.48 -8.50 -10.76
N LEU A 91 1.80 -8.55 -10.74
CA LEU A 91 2.61 -9.76 -10.85
C LEU A 91 3.59 -9.85 -9.68
N CYS A 92 3.94 -11.08 -9.31
CA CYS A 92 5.09 -11.39 -8.48
C CYS A 92 5.99 -12.38 -9.21
N PHE A 93 7.29 -12.19 -9.19
CA PHE A 93 8.25 -13.15 -9.76
C PHE A 93 9.62 -12.96 -9.15
N ALA A 94 10.45 -13.99 -9.16
CA ALA A 94 11.86 -13.89 -8.80
C ALA A 94 12.74 -13.70 -10.03
N LEU A 95 13.93 -13.12 -9.82
CA LEU A 95 14.96 -13.03 -10.84
C LEU A 95 16.28 -13.60 -10.33
N PRO A 96 17.08 -14.22 -11.21
CA PRO A 96 18.46 -14.57 -10.86
C PRO A 96 19.27 -13.31 -10.56
N HIS A 97 20.19 -13.42 -9.61
CA HIS A 97 21.08 -12.31 -9.25
C HIS A 97 22.25 -12.18 -10.25
N VAL A 98 21.93 -11.87 -11.50
CA VAL A 98 22.91 -11.65 -12.57
C VAL A 98 22.61 -10.35 -13.32
N THR A 99 23.66 -9.74 -13.87
CA THR A 99 23.59 -8.47 -14.60
C THR A 99 22.54 -8.51 -15.70
N GLY A 100 21.70 -7.48 -15.76
CA GLY A 100 20.71 -7.31 -16.82
C GLY A 100 19.38 -8.05 -16.60
N SER A 101 19.26 -8.92 -15.58
CA SER A 101 18.04 -9.71 -15.36
C SER A 101 16.78 -8.85 -15.24
N LEU A 102 16.83 -7.80 -14.42
CA LEU A 102 15.70 -6.89 -14.26
C LEU A 102 15.46 -6.07 -15.54
N SER A 103 16.53 -5.50 -16.11
CA SER A 103 16.45 -4.68 -17.33
C SER A 103 15.79 -5.42 -18.49
N GLY A 104 16.15 -6.70 -18.69
CA GLY A 104 15.58 -7.54 -19.74
C GLY A 104 14.07 -7.75 -19.57
N VAL A 105 13.59 -7.89 -18.33
CA VAL A 105 12.15 -7.97 -18.06
C VAL A 105 11.46 -6.63 -18.34
N LEU A 106 12.00 -5.51 -17.84
CA LEU A 106 11.41 -4.18 -18.06
C LEU A 106 11.34 -3.81 -19.54
N GLN A 107 12.34 -4.20 -20.32
CA GLN A 107 12.37 -3.97 -21.76
C GLN A 107 11.22 -4.66 -22.49
N ARG A 108 10.77 -5.84 -22.03
CA ARG A 108 9.62 -6.53 -22.61
C ARG A 108 8.31 -5.76 -22.43
N PHE A 109 8.08 -5.22 -21.24
CA PHE A 109 6.92 -4.34 -21.00
C PHE A 109 6.99 -3.09 -21.89
N ALA A 110 8.17 -2.47 -22.01
CA ALA A 110 8.36 -1.32 -22.88
C ALA A 110 8.09 -1.65 -24.36
N MET A 111 8.58 -2.79 -24.86
CA MET A 111 8.34 -3.25 -26.24
C MET A 111 6.87 -3.57 -26.51
N ALA A 112 6.13 -4.02 -25.49
CA ALA A 112 4.68 -4.23 -25.57
C ALA A 112 3.87 -2.93 -25.38
N GLY A 113 4.51 -1.79 -25.14
CA GLY A 113 3.84 -0.52 -24.89
C GLY A 113 3.09 -0.45 -23.55
N LEU A 114 3.46 -1.28 -22.58
CA LEU A 114 2.80 -1.38 -21.27
C LEU A 114 3.50 -0.49 -20.25
N ASN A 115 2.76 0.43 -19.63
CA ASN A 115 3.29 1.36 -18.65
C ASN A 115 3.36 0.73 -17.25
N LEU A 116 4.54 0.73 -16.64
CA LEU A 116 4.72 0.29 -15.26
C LEU A 116 4.25 1.38 -14.28
N THR A 117 3.60 0.97 -13.20
CA THR A 117 3.07 1.86 -12.16
C THR A 117 3.62 1.59 -10.78
N LYS A 118 4.23 0.41 -10.57
CA LYS A 118 4.95 0.06 -9.34
C LYS A 118 5.99 -1.00 -9.64
N ILE A 119 7.15 -0.89 -9.00
CA ILE A 119 8.13 -1.95 -8.92
C ILE A 119 8.82 -1.95 -7.56
N GLU A 120 8.77 -3.08 -6.87
CA GLU A 120 9.38 -3.25 -5.55
C GLU A 120 10.07 -4.60 -5.46
N SER A 121 11.31 -4.61 -4.99
CA SER A 121 12.02 -5.84 -4.65
C SER A 121 11.88 -6.16 -3.16
N ARG A 122 11.74 -7.45 -2.84
CA ARG A 122 11.76 -7.97 -1.48
C ARG A 122 12.75 -9.13 -1.39
N PRO A 123 13.71 -9.11 -0.46
CA PRO A 123 14.66 -10.21 -0.32
C PRO A 123 13.94 -11.49 0.08
N LEU A 124 14.34 -12.62 -0.52
CA LEU A 124 13.79 -13.92 -0.18
C LEU A 124 14.38 -14.43 1.15
N PRO A 125 13.56 -14.72 2.17
CA PRO A 125 14.06 -15.25 3.43
C PRO A 125 14.81 -16.57 3.22
N GLY A 126 16.04 -16.66 3.75
CA GLY A 126 16.86 -17.87 3.67
C GLY A 126 17.61 -18.08 2.34
N ARG A 127 17.54 -17.12 1.39
CA ARG A 127 18.33 -17.16 0.15
C ARG A 127 19.15 -15.88 -0.01
N ASN A 128 20.46 -16.02 -0.18
CA ASN A 128 21.34 -14.87 -0.33
C ASN A 128 21.17 -14.27 -1.74
N PHE A 129 20.91 -12.97 -1.80
CA PHE A 129 20.85 -12.16 -3.03
C PHE A 129 19.74 -12.53 -4.03
N GLU A 130 18.79 -13.38 -3.66
CA GLU A 130 17.57 -13.60 -4.44
C GLU A 130 16.43 -12.71 -3.95
N TYR A 131 15.63 -12.19 -4.89
CA TYR A 131 14.55 -11.24 -4.61
C TYR A 131 13.28 -11.65 -5.34
N ASP A 132 12.15 -11.55 -4.64
CA ASP A 132 10.83 -11.47 -5.30
C ASP A 132 10.60 -10.00 -5.71
N PHE A 133 10.13 -9.80 -6.93
CA PHE A 133 9.73 -8.51 -7.50
C PHE A 133 8.21 -8.45 -7.56
N TYR A 134 7.63 -7.41 -6.97
CA TYR A 134 6.23 -7.04 -7.11
C TYR A 134 6.13 -5.95 -8.15
N LEU A 135 5.37 -6.19 -9.22
CA LEU A 135 5.28 -5.29 -10.36
C LEU A 135 3.82 -5.05 -10.72
N ASP A 136 3.42 -3.77 -10.75
CA ASP A 136 2.11 -3.36 -11.24
C ASP A 136 2.27 -2.60 -12.55
N PHE A 137 1.41 -2.85 -13.53
CA PHE A 137 1.41 -2.16 -14.82
C PHE A 137 0.00 -1.94 -15.36
N THR A 138 -0.16 -0.95 -16.23
CA THR A 138 -1.42 -0.71 -16.93
C THR A 138 -1.59 -1.77 -18.01
N GLY A 139 -2.67 -2.53 -17.95
CA GLY A 139 -2.92 -3.63 -18.88
C GLY A 139 -4.23 -4.33 -18.61
N ASN A 140 -4.69 -5.08 -19.60
CA ASN A 140 -5.93 -5.84 -19.54
C ASN A 140 -5.68 -7.24 -20.12
N LEU A 141 -6.03 -8.27 -19.35
CA LEU A 141 -5.77 -9.67 -19.70
C LEU A 141 -6.57 -10.13 -20.92
N HIS A 142 -7.67 -9.46 -21.24
CA HIS A 142 -8.47 -9.72 -22.44
C HIS A 142 -7.81 -9.20 -23.73
N GLN A 143 -6.72 -8.44 -23.63
CA GLN A 143 -5.92 -8.03 -24.79
C GLN A 143 -4.92 -9.14 -25.17
N PRO A 144 -4.95 -9.68 -26.40
CA PRO A 144 -4.09 -10.80 -26.79
C PRO A 144 -2.60 -10.58 -26.53
N ALA A 145 -2.06 -9.40 -26.88
CA ALA A 145 -0.65 -9.08 -26.66
C ALA A 145 -0.25 -9.06 -25.17
N THR A 146 -1.15 -8.65 -24.29
CA THR A 146 -0.91 -8.65 -22.84
C THR A 146 -0.93 -10.08 -22.28
N LEU A 147 -1.89 -10.89 -22.74
CA LEU A 147 -1.97 -12.30 -22.36
C LEU A 147 -0.74 -13.09 -22.82
N GLU A 148 -0.31 -12.90 -24.06
CA GLU A 148 0.90 -13.53 -24.62
C GLU A 148 2.15 -13.19 -23.80
N LEU A 149 2.33 -11.92 -23.45
CA LEU A 149 3.45 -11.50 -22.58
C LEU A 149 3.39 -12.19 -21.22
N ILE A 150 2.22 -12.22 -20.57
CA ILE A 150 2.05 -12.86 -19.26
C ILE A 150 2.35 -14.36 -19.31
N CYS A 151 1.86 -15.05 -20.35
CA CYS A 151 2.16 -16.48 -20.56
C CYS A 151 3.66 -16.71 -20.74
N ALA A 152 4.34 -15.91 -21.57
CA ALA A 152 5.79 -16.02 -21.76
C ALA A 152 6.56 -15.77 -20.44
N LEU A 153 6.16 -14.75 -19.66
CA LEU A 153 6.76 -14.48 -18.36
C LEU A 153 6.52 -15.62 -17.35
N GLN A 154 5.35 -16.25 -17.38
CA GLN A 154 5.04 -17.40 -16.52
C GLN A 154 5.96 -18.60 -16.81
N GLU A 155 6.27 -18.85 -18.09
CA GLU A 155 7.13 -19.96 -18.50
C GLU A 155 8.60 -19.73 -18.16
N GLU A 156 9.05 -18.48 -18.26
CA GLU A 156 10.48 -18.14 -18.12
C GLU A 156 10.89 -17.73 -16.70
N LEU A 157 10.01 -17.07 -15.95
CA LEU A 157 10.38 -16.43 -14.70
C LEU A 157 10.19 -17.38 -13.49
N PRO A 158 11.24 -17.57 -12.68
CA PRO A 158 11.10 -18.32 -11.43
C PRO A 158 10.07 -17.69 -10.51
N ARG A 159 9.33 -18.52 -9.77
CA ARG A 159 8.35 -18.07 -8.76
C ARG A 159 7.31 -17.08 -9.30
N PHE A 160 7.00 -17.16 -10.60
CA PHE A 160 5.99 -16.32 -11.20
C PHE A 160 4.61 -16.58 -10.58
N SER A 161 3.90 -15.50 -10.29
CA SER A 161 2.52 -15.50 -9.81
C SER A 161 1.79 -14.31 -10.41
N PHE A 162 0.69 -14.60 -11.10
CA PHE A 162 -0.29 -13.60 -11.48
C PHE A 162 -1.17 -13.29 -10.26
N LEU A 163 -1.10 -12.05 -9.77
CA LEU A 163 -1.82 -11.63 -8.55
C LEU A 163 -3.22 -11.08 -8.85
N GLY A 164 -3.49 -10.67 -10.09
CA GLY A 164 -4.81 -10.25 -10.53
C GLY A 164 -4.78 -9.20 -11.65
N ASN A 165 -5.93 -9.04 -12.32
CA ASN A 165 -6.23 -7.93 -13.21
C ASN A 165 -7.49 -7.24 -12.70
N TYR A 166 -7.37 -5.97 -12.33
CA TYR A 166 -8.39 -5.23 -11.61
C TYR A 166 -8.49 -3.78 -12.11
N SER A 167 -9.62 -3.15 -11.81
CA SER A 167 -9.82 -1.72 -12.02
C SER A 167 -9.30 -0.96 -10.82
N GLU A 168 -8.50 0.08 -11.06
CA GLU A 168 -8.05 1.03 -10.05
C GLU A 168 -8.75 2.36 -10.32
N ARG A 169 -9.34 2.95 -9.29
CA ARG A 169 -10.04 4.23 -9.34
C ARG A 169 -9.27 5.27 -8.53
#